data_AF-A0A820UXA6-F1
#
_entry.id   AF-A0A820UXA6-F1
#
_cell.length_a   1.000
_cell.length_b   1.000
_cell.length_c   1.000
_cell.angle_alpha   90.00
_cell.angle_beta   90.00
_cell.angle_gamma   90.00
#
_symmetry.space_group_name_H-M   'P 1'
#
loop_
_entity.id
_entity.type
_entity.pdbx_description
1 polymer ?
#
loop_
_entity_poly.entity_id
_entity_poly.type
_entity_poly.pdbx_seq_one_letter_code
_entity_poly.pdbx_strand_id
1 'polypeptide(L)'
;SAVGSAIVLPTQCFHFTTDTDSTRLYTNPSSCCTADHSLAAGWYRFTGGDGTRLVTIPLTTTGRCGSSYPGWWNGTLPIMAGATTVENICFYTGDSCSNQFHQ
;
A
#
# COMPACT_ATOMS: atom_id res chain seq x y z
N SER A 1 13.06 -29.48 26.35
CA SER A 1 12.80 -29.20 24.93
C SER A 1 11.66 -28.22 24.82
N ALA A 2 11.94 -26.98 24.41
CA ALA A 2 10.90 -25.99 24.15
C ALA A 2 10.29 -26.26 22.77
N VAL A 3 8.99 -26.51 22.71
CA VAL A 3 8.23 -26.54 21.46
C VAL A 3 8.21 -25.11 20.95
N GLY A 4 8.92 -24.84 19.84
CA GLY A 4 8.84 -23.55 19.16
C GLY A 4 7.39 -23.29 18.77
N SER A 5 6.80 -22.21 19.29
CA SER A 5 5.45 -21.80 18.89
C SER A 5 5.44 -21.54 17.39
N ALA A 6 4.62 -22.28 16.66
CA ALA A 6 4.35 -21.98 15.27
C ALA A 6 3.69 -20.59 15.19
N ILE A 7 4.23 -19.71 14.36
CA ILE A 7 3.61 -18.41 14.09
C ILE A 7 2.27 -18.68 13.39
N VAL A 8 1.16 -18.33 14.05
CA VAL A 8 -0.17 -18.37 13.43
C VAL A 8 -0.35 -17.08 12.64
N LEU A 9 -0.39 -17.20 11.31
CA LEU A 9 -0.56 -16.06 10.41
C LEU A 9 -2.05 -15.75 10.20
N PRO A 10 -2.41 -14.46 10.06
CA PRO A 10 -3.80 -14.06 9.84
C PRO A 10 -4.24 -14.41 8.40
N THR A 11 -5.55 -14.50 8.15
CA THR A 11 -6.10 -15.07 6.90
C THR A 11 -5.70 -14.29 5.65
N GLN A 12 -5.52 -12.98 5.76
CA GLN A 12 -5.04 -12.10 4.68
C GLN A 12 -3.61 -12.42 4.21
N CYS A 13 -2.83 -13.20 4.98
CA CYS A 13 -1.53 -13.69 4.52
C CYS A 13 -1.65 -14.80 3.48
N PHE A 14 -2.83 -15.42 3.34
CA PHE A 14 -3.07 -16.53 2.42
C PHE A 14 -4.20 -16.26 1.43
N HIS A 15 -5.20 -15.44 1.82
CA HIS A 15 -6.36 -15.13 1.03
C HIS A 15 -6.31 -13.65 0.61
N PHE A 16 -5.66 -13.42 -0.53
CA PHE A 16 -5.51 -12.10 -1.13
C PHE A 16 -5.62 -12.20 -2.65
N THR A 17 -5.95 -11.08 -3.29
CA THR A 17 -5.82 -10.91 -4.73
C THR A 17 -4.47 -10.24 -5.02
N THR A 18 -3.76 -10.75 -6.01
CA THR A 18 -2.55 -10.09 -6.48
C THR A 18 -2.92 -8.86 -7.30
N ASP A 19 -2.33 -7.74 -6.95
CA ASP A 19 -2.31 -6.56 -7.81
C ASP A 19 -1.02 -6.58 -8.65
N THR A 20 -1.15 -6.18 -9.91
CA THR A 20 -0.06 -6.11 -10.88
C THR A 20 -0.13 -4.85 -11.73
N ASP A 21 -1.04 -3.92 -11.43
CA ASP A 21 -1.28 -2.71 -12.21
C ASP A 21 -0.08 -1.76 -12.08
N SER A 22 0.75 -1.73 -13.13
CA SER A 22 1.96 -0.91 -13.15
C SER A 22 1.68 0.60 -13.08
N THR A 23 0.45 1.05 -13.32
CA THR A 23 0.06 2.45 -13.10
C THR A 23 0.17 2.85 -11.62
N ARG A 24 0.05 1.89 -10.70
CA ARG A 24 0.10 2.08 -9.25
C ARG A 24 1.51 2.23 -8.69
N LEU A 25 2.54 2.06 -9.52
CA LEU A 25 3.92 2.29 -9.11
C LEU A 25 4.20 3.78 -8.89
N TYR A 26 4.88 4.13 -7.80
CA TYR A 26 5.10 5.54 -7.43
C TYR A 26 5.97 6.33 -8.40
N THR A 27 6.78 5.67 -9.21
CA THR A 27 7.58 6.32 -10.25
C THR A 27 6.79 6.53 -11.54
N ASN A 28 5.64 5.86 -11.70
CA ASN A 28 4.85 5.93 -12.92
C ASN A 28 4.22 7.33 -13.05
N PRO A 29 4.55 8.08 -14.13
CA PRO A 29 3.98 9.39 -14.39
C PRO A 29 2.62 9.31 -15.11
N SER A 30 2.04 8.11 -15.26
CA SER A 30 0.75 7.91 -15.93
C SER A 30 -0.27 8.93 -15.44
N SER A 31 -0.82 9.69 -16.38
CA SER A 31 -1.92 10.62 -16.14
C SER A 31 -3.00 9.90 -15.33
N CYS A 32 -3.36 10.49 -14.19
CA CYS A 32 -4.53 10.14 -13.37
C CYS A 32 -5.73 9.66 -14.23
N CYS A 33 -6.62 8.79 -13.76
CA CYS A 33 -6.81 8.17 -12.46
C CYS A 33 -7.40 6.79 -12.76
N THR A 34 -6.70 5.71 -12.42
CA THR A 34 -7.30 4.38 -12.54
C THR A 34 -8.35 4.27 -11.45
N ALA A 35 -9.61 4.19 -11.87
CA ALA A 35 -10.72 4.14 -10.93
C ALA A 35 -10.87 2.71 -10.40
N ASP A 36 -10.86 2.56 -9.07
CA ASP A 36 -10.93 1.26 -8.40
C ASP A 36 -12.35 0.67 -8.31
N HIS A 37 -13.32 1.25 -9.01
CA HIS A 37 -14.73 0.83 -8.98
C HIS A 37 -14.97 -0.61 -9.43
N SER A 38 -14.04 -1.20 -10.20
CA SER A 38 -14.09 -2.60 -10.62
C SER A 38 -13.38 -3.55 -9.65
N LEU A 39 -12.70 -3.04 -8.61
CA LEU A 39 -12.08 -3.89 -7.60
C LEU A 39 -13.14 -4.46 -6.66
N ALA A 40 -13.07 -5.77 -6.43
CA ALA A 40 -13.86 -6.40 -5.38
C ALA A 40 -13.32 -6.00 -4.00
N ALA A 41 -14.19 -5.88 -3.01
CA ALA A 41 -13.73 -5.68 -1.63
C ALA A 41 -12.91 -6.91 -1.17
N GLY A 42 -11.71 -6.67 -0.65
CA GLY A 42 -10.82 -7.74 -0.21
C GLY A 42 -9.40 -7.27 0.08
N TRP A 43 -8.52 -8.22 0.40
CA TRP A 43 -7.11 -7.97 0.63
C TRP A 43 -6.35 -8.04 -0.69
N TYR A 44 -5.57 -7.00 -0.99
CA TYR A 44 -4.71 -6.93 -2.17
C TYR A 44 -3.24 -7.00 -1.77
N ARG A 45 -2.44 -7.70 -2.57
CA ARG A 45 -1.00 -7.82 -2.36
C ARG A 45 -0.23 -7.33 -3.58
N PHE A 46 0.61 -6.33 -3.36
CA PHE A 46 1.55 -5.83 -4.37
C PHE A 46 2.67 -6.85 -4.59
N THR A 47 2.78 -7.39 -5.80
CA THR A 47 3.84 -8.36 -6.12
C THR A 47 4.41 -8.22 -7.53
N GLY A 48 4.02 -7.18 -8.29
CA GLY A 48 4.30 -7.05 -9.71
C GLY A 48 4.74 -5.65 -10.13
N GLY A 49 4.19 -5.17 -11.25
CA GLY A 49 4.56 -3.88 -11.85
C GLY A 49 4.20 -2.66 -10.99
N ASP A 50 3.32 -2.86 -10.02
CA ASP A 50 2.90 -1.95 -8.95
C ASP A 50 3.94 -1.82 -7.81
N GLY A 51 4.94 -2.71 -7.78
CA GLY A 51 5.93 -2.80 -6.72
C GLY A 51 5.60 -3.90 -5.71
N THR A 52 6.31 -3.89 -4.57
CA THR A 52 6.17 -4.96 -3.54
C THR A 52 5.67 -4.44 -2.20
N ARG A 53 5.47 -3.12 -2.08
CA ARG A 53 5.03 -2.42 -0.88
C ARG A 53 4.56 -1.02 -1.24
N LEU A 54 3.73 -0.44 -0.37
CA LEU A 54 3.52 1.00 -0.40
C LEU A 54 4.84 1.74 -0.19
N VAL A 55 5.00 2.82 -0.94
CA VAL A 55 6.14 3.72 -0.79
C VAL A 55 6.10 4.36 0.60
N THR A 56 7.26 4.48 1.25
CA THR A 56 7.40 5.08 2.60
C THR A 56 8.10 6.43 2.56
N ILE A 57 8.46 6.91 1.36
CA ILE A 57 9.02 8.24 1.17
C ILE A 57 7.90 9.23 0.83
N PRO A 58 7.97 10.47 1.34
CA PRO A 58 7.01 11.51 0.98
C PRO A 58 6.95 11.74 -0.53
N LEU A 59 5.73 11.79 -1.06
CA LEU A 59 5.50 12.15 -2.45
C LEU A 59 5.26 13.66 -2.56
N THR A 60 5.79 14.27 -3.62
CA THR A 60 5.84 15.74 -3.77
C THR A 60 5.16 16.26 -5.03
N THR A 61 4.44 15.40 -5.75
CA THR A 61 3.76 15.76 -7.00
C THR A 61 2.46 14.97 -7.13
N THR A 62 1.41 15.62 -7.64
CA THR A 62 0.13 14.98 -7.98
C THR A 62 0.25 14.08 -9.21
N GLY A 63 -0.77 13.25 -9.48
CA GLY A 63 -0.85 12.46 -10.71
C GLY A 63 0.18 11.34 -10.81
N ARG A 64 0.37 10.60 -9.71
CA ARG A 64 1.25 9.41 -9.64
C ARG A 64 0.49 8.23 -9.07
N CYS A 65 1.06 7.03 -9.20
CA CYS A 65 0.49 5.80 -8.63
C CYS A 65 -0.97 5.53 -9.06
N GLY A 66 -1.38 5.98 -10.26
CA GLY A 66 -2.76 5.83 -10.72
C GLY A 66 -3.76 6.76 -10.01
N SER A 67 -3.32 7.72 -9.20
CA SER A 67 -4.18 8.64 -8.42
C SER A 67 -3.91 10.11 -8.73
N SER A 68 -4.96 10.95 -8.62
CA SER A 68 -4.83 12.41 -8.59
C SER A 68 -3.98 12.85 -7.40
N TYR A 69 -4.25 12.27 -6.24
CA TYR A 69 -3.61 12.56 -4.96
C TYR A 69 -2.89 11.29 -4.52
N PRO A 70 -1.61 11.13 -4.85
CA PRO A 70 -0.90 9.92 -4.51
C PRO A 70 -0.61 9.90 -3.00
N GLY A 71 -0.64 8.70 -2.42
CA GLY A 71 -0.37 8.49 -1.01
C GLY A 71 0.90 7.69 -0.75
N TRP A 72 1.43 7.84 0.46
CA TRP A 72 2.54 7.03 0.97
C TRP A 72 2.27 6.62 2.41
N TRP A 73 2.88 5.50 2.79
CA TRP A 73 2.90 5.02 4.16
C TRP A 73 3.78 5.94 5.00
N ASN A 74 3.18 6.69 5.92
CA ASN A 74 3.87 7.61 6.81
C ASN A 74 4.12 6.95 8.17
N GLY A 75 4.98 5.94 8.15
CA GLY A 75 5.28 5.13 9.32
C GLY A 75 6.26 4.02 8.99
N THR A 76 6.38 3.06 9.90
CA THR A 76 7.22 1.88 9.68
C THR A 76 6.38 0.73 9.14
N LEU A 77 6.90 -0.01 8.16
CA LEU A 77 6.24 -1.21 7.67
C LEU A 77 6.47 -2.38 8.65
N PRO A 78 5.50 -3.30 8.81
CA PRO A 78 5.69 -4.50 9.61
C PRO A 78 6.92 -5.29 9.14
N ILE A 79 7.81 -5.62 10.09
CA ILE A 79 9.07 -6.35 9.82
C ILE A 79 8.86 -7.87 10.02
N MET A 80 7.94 -8.24 10.90
CA MET A 80 7.64 -9.64 11.23
C MET A 80 6.46 -10.14 10.40
N ALA A 81 6.55 -11.37 9.90
CA ALA A 81 5.46 -12.02 9.19
C ALA A 81 4.22 -12.13 10.09
N GLY A 82 3.06 -11.73 9.56
CA GLY A 82 1.79 -11.76 10.29
C GLY A 82 1.58 -10.62 11.28
N ALA A 83 2.58 -9.75 11.49
CA ALA A 83 2.38 -8.53 12.25
C ALA A 83 1.60 -7.50 11.42
N THR A 84 0.68 -6.82 12.08
CA THR A 84 -0.04 -5.66 11.53
C THR A 84 0.31 -4.44 12.36
N THR A 85 0.52 -3.31 11.71
CA THR A 85 0.68 -2.01 12.36
C THR A 85 -0.44 -1.10 11.90
N VAL A 86 -0.97 -0.31 12.83
CA VAL A 86 -1.88 0.78 12.50
C VAL A 86 -1.00 2.00 12.27
N GLU A 87 -0.95 2.49 11.04
CA GLU A 87 -0.11 3.63 10.69
C GLU A 87 -0.89 4.63 9.84
N ASN A 88 -0.31 5.82 9.70
CA ASN A 88 -0.89 6.87 8.90
C ASN A 88 -0.53 6.70 7.43
N ILE A 89 -1.52 6.82 6.56
CA ILE A 89 -1.30 7.09 5.14
C ILE A 89 -1.46 8.59 4.91
N CYS A 90 -0.41 9.22 4.38
CA CYS A 90 -0.44 10.61 3.95
C CYS A 90 -0.79 10.69 2.47
N PHE A 91 -1.53 11.72 2.07
CA PHE A 91 -1.83 12.02 0.68
C PHE A 91 -1.23 13.38 0.27
N TYR A 92 -0.72 13.46 -0.96
CA TYR A 92 -0.18 14.72 -1.52
C TYR A 92 -1.28 15.45 -2.29
N THR A 93 -1.69 16.61 -1.81
CA THR A 93 -2.68 17.49 -2.47
C THR A 93 -2.12 18.85 -2.89
N GLY A 94 -0.79 19.01 -2.87
CA GLY A 94 -0.09 20.29 -3.04
C GLY A 94 0.83 20.64 -1.88
N ASP A 95 0.57 20.07 -0.69
CA ASP A 95 1.40 20.18 0.51
C ASP A 95 2.04 18.84 0.90
N SER A 96 3.02 18.88 1.80
CA SER A 96 3.87 17.74 2.15
C SER A 96 3.18 16.55 2.81
N CYS A 97 2.01 16.73 3.45
CA CYS A 97 1.09 15.66 3.87
C CYS A 97 -0.25 16.30 4.21
N SER A 98 -1.24 16.08 3.36
CA SER A 98 -2.59 16.62 3.52
C SER A 98 -3.58 15.46 3.50
N ASN A 99 -4.33 15.30 4.59
CA ASN A 99 -5.24 14.19 4.87
C ASN A 99 -4.51 12.90 5.30
N GLN A 100 -4.82 12.48 6.53
CA GLN A 100 -4.29 11.27 7.15
C GLN A 100 -5.42 10.27 7.35
N PHE A 101 -5.20 9.05 6.89
CA PHE A 101 -6.09 7.93 7.18
C PHE A 101 -5.31 6.88 7.95
N HIS A 102 -5.95 6.29 8.96
CA HIS A 102 -5.40 5.16 9.69
C HIS A 102 -5.78 3.88 8.94
N GLN A 103 -4.77 3.09 8.57
CA GLN A 103 -4.95 1.75 8.04
C GLN A 103 -4.26 0.74 8.94
#